data_AF-A0A8W8LP11-F1
#
_entry.id   AF-A0A8W8LP11-F1
#
_cell.length_a   1.000
_cell.length_b   1.000
_cell.length_c   1.000
_cell.angle_alpha   90.00
_cell.angle_beta   90.00
_cell.angle_gamma   90.00
#
_symmetry.space_group_name_H-M   'P 1'
#
loop_
_entity.id
_entity.type
_entity.pdbx_description
1 polymer ?
#
loop_
_entity_poly.entity_id
_entity_poly.type
_entity_poly.pdbx_seq_one_letter_code
_entity_poly.pdbx_strand_id
1 'polypeptide(L)'
;MENLTLDPDKQLLLINLKHSKTDQVGKGTILQIGKSEGVGCPFKLVEKYLSVRPLTAGPLFCHFDNTPLTRYQFTAVLSKAIVRLKLPENTRYKSHSFRIGASTELALQDKEKVWLVGSSILKHAQLEAFLRPGGLHLNLKRLNISLWWQGYSGLKLSQVEQKLKTLAKVGPAPNVILIHCGGNDLGETSIRKLRLVCMKLFQFIQTNFPHSKIIWSCILPCIQWRYSQNSRAMESQRKRLNSCASRLALRYDGAIIRHPDIKRDSLFFCDGVHLSKLANAVFLNTLQGGLEAILTKGHACYPA
;
A
#
# COMPACT_ATOMS: atom_id res chain seq x y z
N MET A 1 35.58 -9.22 -10.74
CA MET A 1 34.52 -10.18 -10.35
C MET A 1 33.83 -10.63 -11.62
N GLU A 2 33.47 -11.92 -11.73
CA GLU A 2 33.05 -12.47 -13.02
C GLU A 2 31.62 -12.11 -13.45
N ASN A 3 30.69 -11.85 -12.51
CA ASN A 3 29.26 -11.78 -12.82
C ASN A 3 28.54 -10.58 -12.18
N LEU A 4 29.27 -9.60 -11.63
CA LEU A 4 28.70 -8.43 -10.97
C LEU A 4 29.43 -7.16 -11.40
N THR A 5 28.66 -6.15 -11.82
CA THR A 5 29.11 -4.79 -12.06
C THR A 5 28.27 -3.83 -11.21
N LEU A 6 28.90 -2.81 -10.62
CA LEU A 6 28.20 -1.71 -9.95
C LEU A 6 28.12 -0.52 -10.90
N ASP A 7 26.96 0.11 -10.96
CA ASP A 7 26.75 1.43 -11.56
C ASP A 7 26.54 2.41 -10.39
N PRO A 8 27.60 3.15 -9.97
CA PRO A 8 27.52 4.04 -8.81
C PRO A 8 26.61 5.24 -9.06
N ASP A 9 26.58 5.74 -10.30
CA ASP A 9 25.80 6.91 -10.70
C ASP A 9 24.30 6.61 -10.60
N LYS A 10 23.90 5.43 -11.06
CA LYS A 10 22.49 4.98 -10.98
C LYS A 10 22.18 4.19 -9.71
N GLN A 11 23.18 3.91 -8.87
CA GLN A 11 23.06 3.06 -7.67
C GLN A 11 22.43 1.70 -7.98
N LEU A 12 22.90 1.05 -9.06
CA LEU A 12 22.41 -0.24 -9.54
C LEU A 12 23.47 -1.34 -9.41
N LEU A 13 23.01 -2.56 -9.14
CA LEU A 13 23.79 -3.78 -9.31
C LEU A 13 23.37 -4.47 -10.61
N LEU A 14 24.34 -4.75 -11.48
CA LEU A 14 24.16 -5.48 -12.72
C LEU A 14 24.73 -6.89 -12.55
N ILE A 15 23.87 -7.90 -12.50
CA ILE A 15 24.26 -9.30 -12.33
C ILE A 15 24.11 -10.03 -13.65
N ASN A 16 25.22 -10.54 -14.19
CA ASN A 16 25.19 -11.34 -15.40
C ASN A 16 24.88 -12.81 -15.05
N LEU A 17 23.67 -13.25 -15.38
CA LEU A 17 23.27 -14.65 -15.31
C LEU A 17 23.57 -15.33 -16.65
N LYS A 18 24.59 -16.17 -16.69
CA LYS A 18 24.98 -16.91 -17.92
C LYS A 18 23.91 -17.92 -18.37
N HIS A 19 23.15 -18.50 -17.42
CA HIS A 19 22.10 -19.47 -17.69
C HIS A 19 20.92 -19.30 -16.74
N SER A 20 19.71 -19.58 -17.23
CA SER A 20 18.50 -19.67 -16.40
C SER A 20 17.63 -20.86 -16.84
N LYS A 21 16.71 -21.31 -15.98
CA LYS A 21 15.82 -22.44 -16.30
C LYS A 21 14.96 -22.23 -17.54
N THR A 22 14.65 -20.97 -17.86
CA THR A 22 13.84 -20.57 -19.01
C THR A 22 14.68 -20.24 -20.24
N ASP A 23 15.99 -20.23 -20.11
CA ASP A 23 16.94 -19.90 -21.18
C ASP A 23 17.51 -21.18 -21.79
N GLN A 24 16.68 -21.85 -22.59
CA GLN A 24 17.00 -23.14 -23.22
C GLN A 24 18.16 -23.05 -24.23
N VAL A 25 18.48 -21.85 -24.71
CA VAL A 25 19.54 -21.57 -25.69
C VAL A 25 20.80 -20.95 -25.06
N GLY A 26 20.80 -20.71 -23.74
CA GLY A 26 21.97 -20.21 -23.01
C GLY A 26 22.40 -18.79 -23.41
N LYS A 27 21.47 -17.94 -23.82
CA LYS A 27 21.75 -16.54 -24.19
C LYS A 27 22.24 -15.71 -23.00
N GLY A 28 21.89 -16.12 -21.78
CA GLY A 28 22.11 -15.38 -20.57
C GLY A 28 21.21 -14.14 -20.45
N THR A 29 21.22 -13.51 -19.28
CA THR A 29 20.49 -12.26 -19.01
C THR A 29 21.22 -11.42 -17.99
N ILE A 30 21.09 -10.09 -18.08
CA ILE A 30 21.56 -9.17 -17.06
C ILE A 30 20.37 -8.83 -16.16
N LEU A 31 20.47 -9.18 -14.88
CA LEU A 31 19.52 -8.71 -13.87
C LEU A 31 19.97 -7.36 -13.33
N GLN A 32 19.03 -6.44 -13.23
CA GLN A 32 19.23 -5.13 -12.62
C GLN A 32 18.58 -5.13 -11.23
N ILE A 33 19.38 -4.94 -10.19
CA ILE A 33 18.89 -4.80 -8.82
C ILE A 33 19.18 -3.38 -8.37
N GLY A 34 18.12 -2.61 -8.19
CA GLY A 34 18.21 -1.24 -7.71
C GLY A 34 18.40 -1.14 -6.20
N LYS A 35 18.84 0.04 -5.76
CA LYS A 35 18.82 0.42 -4.35
C LYS A 35 17.40 0.38 -3.80
N SER A 36 17.22 -0.34 -2.70
CA SER A 36 15.98 -0.30 -1.90
C SER A 36 16.17 0.48 -0.59
N GLU A 37 15.07 0.89 0.03
CA GLU A 37 15.09 1.54 1.34
C GLU A 37 15.28 0.53 2.48
N GLY A 38 15.84 1.00 3.60
CA GLY A 38 16.00 0.21 4.82
C GLY A 38 17.34 -0.52 4.98
N VAL A 39 17.44 -1.29 6.06
CA VAL A 39 18.69 -1.98 6.50
C VAL A 39 19.09 -3.12 5.55
N GLY A 40 18.13 -3.64 4.77
CA GLY A 40 18.32 -4.74 3.81
C GLY A 40 18.69 -4.30 2.39
N CYS A 41 19.10 -3.04 2.18
CA CYS A 41 19.40 -2.49 0.86
C CYS A 41 20.49 -3.31 0.12
N PRO A 42 20.18 -3.98 -1.02
CA PRO A 42 21.13 -4.82 -1.74
C PRO A 42 22.38 -4.07 -2.18
N PHE A 43 22.20 -2.86 -2.74
CA PHE A 43 23.31 -2.04 -3.23
C PHE A 43 24.31 -1.73 -2.11
N LYS A 44 23.84 -1.23 -0.96
CA LYS A 44 24.69 -0.89 0.20
C LYS A 44 25.35 -2.13 0.82
N LEU A 45 24.64 -3.24 0.89
CA LEU A 45 25.18 -4.48 1.47
C LEU A 45 26.28 -5.08 0.59
N VAL A 46 26.09 -5.07 -0.72
CA VAL A 46 27.10 -5.52 -1.67
C VAL A 46 28.30 -4.57 -1.66
N GLU A 47 28.10 -3.26 -1.69
CA GLU A 47 29.18 -2.27 -1.56
C GLU A 47 30.02 -2.50 -0.29
N LYS A 48 29.37 -2.72 0.86
CA LYS A 48 30.05 -3.04 2.12
C LYS A 48 30.78 -4.39 2.10
N TYR A 49 30.25 -5.39 1.41
CA TYR A 49 30.96 -6.65 1.24
C TYR A 49 32.18 -6.49 0.34
N LEU A 50 32.07 -5.70 -0.72
CA LEU A 50 33.17 -5.46 -1.66
C LEU A 50 34.32 -4.67 -1.06
N SER A 51 34.08 -3.83 -0.06
CA SER A 51 35.16 -3.13 0.65
C SER A 51 36.06 -4.05 1.48
N VAL A 52 35.60 -5.26 1.81
CA VAL A 52 36.37 -6.27 2.55
C VAL A 52 36.73 -7.50 1.71
N ARG A 53 36.15 -7.63 0.52
CA ARG A 53 36.43 -8.74 -0.40
C ARG A 53 37.81 -8.55 -1.02
N PRO A 54 38.65 -9.60 -1.11
CA PRO A 54 39.88 -9.55 -1.87
C PRO A 54 39.66 -9.10 -3.33
N LEU A 55 40.59 -8.28 -3.86
CA LEU A 55 40.53 -7.73 -5.23
C LEU A 55 41.02 -8.71 -6.30
N THR A 56 40.56 -9.95 -6.23
CA THR A 56 40.94 -11.03 -7.15
C THR A 56 39.78 -11.48 -8.03
N ALA A 57 40.12 -12.03 -9.19
CA ALA A 57 39.17 -12.65 -10.10
C ALA A 57 38.55 -13.91 -9.48
N GLY A 58 37.31 -14.22 -9.87
CA GLY A 58 36.57 -15.37 -9.35
C GLY A 58 35.14 -15.04 -8.91
N PRO A 59 34.48 -15.98 -8.19
CA PRO A 59 33.09 -15.84 -7.78
C PRO A 59 32.89 -14.66 -6.82
N LEU A 60 31.67 -14.11 -6.82
CA LEU A 60 31.32 -12.97 -5.97
C LEU A 60 31.58 -13.30 -4.49
N PHE A 61 31.01 -14.40 -3.99
CA PHE A 61 31.21 -14.84 -2.61
C PHE A 61 32.43 -15.75 -2.50
N CYS A 62 33.46 -15.27 -1.82
CA CYS A 62 34.70 -15.99 -1.55
C CYS A 62 35.17 -15.78 -0.11
N HIS A 63 36.06 -16.66 0.34
CA HIS A 63 36.84 -16.49 1.56
C HIS A 63 38.00 -15.50 1.32
N PHE A 64 38.71 -15.11 2.39
CA PHE A 64 39.86 -14.19 2.30
C PHE A 64 41.03 -14.77 1.49
N ASP A 65 41.14 -16.09 1.40
CA ASP A 65 42.12 -16.80 0.58
C ASP A 65 41.68 -16.96 -0.90
N ASN A 66 40.58 -16.29 -1.30
CA ASN A 66 39.95 -16.35 -2.62
C ASN A 66 39.25 -17.67 -2.96
N THR A 67 39.21 -18.64 -2.05
CA THR A 67 38.45 -19.87 -2.32
C THR A 67 36.95 -19.57 -2.38
N PRO A 68 36.19 -20.22 -3.29
CA PRO A 68 34.75 -19.99 -3.41
C PRO A 68 34.00 -20.36 -2.13
N LEU A 69 33.04 -19.52 -1.71
CA LEU A 69 32.14 -19.88 -0.62
C LEU A 69 31.11 -20.90 -1.11
N THR A 70 31.19 -22.13 -0.61
CA THR A 70 30.26 -23.20 -0.99
C THR A 70 28.91 -23.07 -0.27
N ARG A 71 27.86 -23.67 -0.86
CA ARG A 71 26.54 -23.76 -0.22
C ARG A 71 26.58 -24.48 1.13
N TYR A 72 27.44 -25.51 1.26
CA TYR A 72 27.63 -26.25 2.50
C TYR A 72 28.20 -25.34 3.59
N GLN A 73 29.29 -24.62 3.29
CA GLN A 73 29.90 -23.67 4.22
C GLN A 73 28.92 -22.57 4.64
N PHE A 74 28.21 -21.96 3.69
CA PHE A 74 27.18 -20.96 3.99
C PHE A 74 26.10 -21.51 4.93
N THR A 75 25.60 -22.72 4.65
CA THR A 75 24.57 -23.35 5.48
C THR A 75 25.08 -23.66 6.89
N ALA A 76 26.33 -24.10 7.03
CA ALA A 76 26.95 -24.35 8.34
C ALA A 76 27.08 -23.06 9.17
N VAL A 77 27.51 -21.95 8.55
CA VAL A 77 27.59 -20.64 9.22
C VAL A 77 26.21 -20.13 9.60
N LEU A 78 25.22 -20.25 8.72
CA LEU A 78 23.83 -19.86 9.00
C LEU A 78 23.27 -20.63 10.20
N SER A 79 23.47 -21.94 10.27
CA SER A 79 23.02 -22.76 11.40
C SER A 79 23.67 -22.31 12.71
N LYS A 80 24.99 -22.06 12.71
CA LYS A 80 25.71 -21.53 13.88
C LYS A 80 25.18 -20.16 14.32
N ALA A 81 24.87 -19.27 13.37
CA ALA A 81 24.33 -17.95 13.66
C ALA A 81 22.93 -18.02 14.30
N ILE A 82 22.04 -18.87 13.76
CA ILE A 82 20.68 -19.08 14.30
C ILE A 82 20.74 -19.55 15.76
N VAL A 83 21.59 -20.54 16.06
CA VAL A 83 21.82 -21.05 17.41
C VAL A 83 22.36 -19.94 18.32
N ARG A 84 23.38 -19.19 17.86
CA ARG A 84 24.02 -18.14 18.66
C ARG A 84 23.08 -16.97 18.97
N LEU A 85 22.13 -16.68 18.09
CA LEU A 85 21.11 -15.65 18.24
C LEU A 85 19.90 -16.13 19.07
N LYS A 86 19.89 -17.39 19.55
CA LYS A 86 18.81 -17.99 20.34
C LYS A 86 17.45 -17.89 19.65
N LEU A 87 17.42 -18.00 18.33
CA LEU A 87 16.16 -18.05 17.59
C LEU A 87 15.50 -19.44 17.77
N PRO A 88 14.15 -19.53 17.79
CA PRO A 88 13.45 -20.80 18.04
C PRO A 88 13.89 -21.96 17.13
N GLU A 89 13.94 -23.19 17.64
CA GLU A 89 14.35 -24.37 16.85
C GLU A 89 13.43 -24.66 15.65
N ASN A 90 12.15 -24.27 15.77
CA ASN A 90 11.17 -24.31 14.68
C ASN A 90 11.25 -23.09 13.74
N THR A 91 12.36 -22.36 13.73
CA THR A 91 12.56 -21.25 12.79
C THR A 91 12.50 -21.73 11.33
N ARG A 92 11.76 -20.97 10.52
CA ARG A 92 11.67 -21.16 9.06
C ARG A 92 12.90 -20.64 8.31
N TYR A 93 13.97 -20.26 9.01
CA TYR A 93 15.20 -19.74 8.42
C TYR A 93 16.07 -20.90 7.95
N LYS A 94 16.06 -21.16 6.64
CA LYS A 94 16.88 -22.17 5.98
C LYS A 94 17.59 -21.56 4.78
N SER A 95 18.59 -22.26 4.23
CA SER A 95 19.26 -21.82 2.99
C SER A 95 18.29 -21.59 1.82
N HIS A 96 17.14 -22.28 1.83
CA HIS A 96 16.06 -22.04 0.87
C HIS A 96 15.52 -20.60 0.90
N SER A 97 15.35 -20.00 2.09
CA SER A 97 14.83 -18.64 2.27
C SER A 97 15.70 -17.59 1.56
N PHE A 98 17.01 -17.80 1.50
CA PHE A 98 17.95 -16.94 0.78
C PHE A 98 17.87 -17.09 -0.74
N ARG A 99 17.48 -18.28 -1.24
CA ARG A 99 17.35 -18.56 -2.68
C ARG A 99 16.08 -17.99 -3.28
N ILE A 100 14.96 -18.03 -2.53
CA ILE A 100 13.66 -17.52 -2.99
C ILE A 100 13.40 -16.08 -2.53
N GLY A 101 14.18 -15.57 -1.57
CA GLY A 101 13.94 -14.28 -0.91
C GLY A 101 13.89 -13.12 -1.89
N ALA A 102 14.82 -13.02 -2.83
CA ALA A 102 14.83 -11.94 -3.82
C ALA A 102 13.58 -11.95 -4.72
N SER A 103 13.16 -13.12 -5.20
CA SER A 103 11.93 -13.25 -5.99
C SER A 103 10.67 -12.93 -5.16
N THR A 104 10.67 -13.32 -3.89
CA THR A 104 9.58 -13.00 -2.96
C THR A 104 9.51 -11.50 -2.67
N GLU A 105 10.66 -10.86 -2.48
CA GLU A 105 10.79 -9.42 -2.25
C GLU A 105 10.34 -8.62 -3.49
N LEU A 106 10.80 -9.00 -4.68
CA LEU A 106 10.35 -8.39 -5.94
C LEU A 106 8.83 -8.57 -6.12
N ALA A 107 8.29 -9.76 -5.87
CA ALA A 107 6.84 -9.99 -5.90
C ALA A 107 6.06 -9.25 -4.80
N LEU A 108 6.73 -8.77 -3.75
CA LEU A 108 6.14 -7.89 -2.73
C LEU A 108 6.27 -6.41 -3.10
N GLN A 109 7.25 -6.05 -3.92
CA GLN A 109 7.46 -4.72 -4.49
C GLN A 109 6.50 -4.44 -5.64
N ASP A 110 6.18 -5.44 -6.46
CA ASP A 110 5.21 -5.35 -7.57
C ASP A 110 3.74 -5.31 -7.11
N LYS A 111 3.48 -5.22 -5.80
CA LYS A 111 2.14 -5.14 -5.24
C LYS A 111 1.76 -3.71 -4.91
N GLU A 112 0.72 -3.23 -5.57
CA GLU A 112 0.03 -2.00 -5.21
C GLU A 112 -0.61 -2.13 -3.83
N LYS A 113 -0.07 -1.42 -2.84
CA LYS A 113 -0.59 -1.39 -1.47
C LYS A 113 -1.49 -0.18 -1.26
N VAL A 114 -2.77 -0.45 -1.06
CA VAL A 114 -3.80 0.56 -0.84
C VAL A 114 -4.18 0.61 0.64
N TRP A 115 -3.92 1.74 1.29
CA TRP A 115 -4.46 2.02 2.61
C TRP A 115 -5.88 2.58 2.48
N LEU A 116 -6.86 1.90 3.09
CA LEU A 116 -8.26 2.34 3.12
C LEU A 116 -8.55 2.99 4.47
N VAL A 117 -8.44 4.32 4.56
CA VAL A 117 -8.54 5.06 5.81
C VAL A 117 -9.88 5.76 5.92
N GLY A 118 -10.63 5.51 7.00
CA GLY A 118 -11.97 6.07 7.11
C GLY A 118 -12.70 5.77 8.40
N SER A 119 -14.00 6.09 8.40
CA SER A 119 -14.86 6.02 9.59
C SER A 119 -15.41 4.60 9.84
N SER A 120 -16.47 4.50 10.64
CA SER A 120 -17.23 3.27 10.86
C SER A 120 -17.79 2.66 9.57
N ILE A 121 -18.00 3.44 8.50
CA ILE A 121 -18.43 2.89 7.20
C ILE A 121 -17.40 1.90 6.66
N LEU A 122 -16.11 2.26 6.65
CA LEU A 122 -15.06 1.32 6.25
C LEU A 122 -14.87 0.17 7.24
N LYS A 123 -15.10 0.41 8.54
CA LYS A 123 -15.02 -0.63 9.56
C LYS A 123 -16.05 -1.74 9.31
N HIS A 124 -17.30 -1.38 9.02
CA HIS A 124 -18.34 -2.36 8.69
C HIS A 124 -18.13 -2.98 7.30
N ALA A 125 -17.72 -2.16 6.32
CA ALA A 125 -17.40 -2.65 4.98
C ALA A 125 -16.28 -3.70 5.00
N GLN A 126 -15.30 -3.59 5.90
CA GLN A 126 -14.26 -4.61 6.07
C GLN A 126 -14.83 -5.96 6.51
N LEU A 127 -15.79 -5.97 7.44
CA LEU A 127 -16.43 -7.21 7.91
C LEU A 127 -17.24 -7.86 6.78
N GLU A 128 -18.01 -7.05 6.04
CA GLU A 128 -18.75 -7.52 4.87
C GLU A 128 -17.80 -8.00 3.74
N ALA A 129 -16.66 -7.34 3.55
CA ALA A 129 -15.63 -7.74 2.60
C ALA A 129 -15.01 -9.09 2.98
N PHE A 130 -14.80 -9.35 4.27
CA PHE A 130 -14.27 -10.64 4.75
C PHE A 130 -15.20 -11.80 4.41
N LEU A 131 -16.52 -11.59 4.49
CA LEU A 131 -17.53 -12.63 4.33
C LEU A 131 -17.92 -12.92 2.86
N ARG A 132 -17.56 -12.03 1.91
CA ARG A 132 -17.94 -12.17 0.49
C ARG A 132 -16.87 -12.85 -0.36
N PRO A 133 -17.24 -13.38 -1.55
CA PRO A 133 -16.27 -13.81 -2.55
C PRO A 133 -15.28 -12.69 -2.91
N GLY A 134 -14.00 -13.04 -3.02
CA GLY A 134 -12.89 -12.08 -3.17
C GLY A 134 -12.28 -11.61 -1.86
N GLY A 135 -12.95 -11.84 -0.73
CA GLY A 135 -12.46 -11.58 0.63
C GLY A 135 -12.04 -10.12 0.88
N LEU A 136 -11.16 -9.93 1.86
CA LEU A 136 -10.65 -8.61 2.27
C LEU A 136 -9.94 -7.82 1.16
N HIS A 137 -9.63 -8.43 0.03
CA HIS A 137 -8.99 -7.73 -1.08
C HIS A 137 -9.93 -7.48 -2.25
N LEU A 138 -11.24 -7.75 -2.09
CA LEU A 138 -12.25 -7.51 -3.10
C LEU A 138 -11.89 -8.15 -4.45
N ASN A 139 -11.27 -9.34 -4.42
CA ASN A 139 -10.74 -10.03 -5.61
C ASN A 139 -9.66 -9.26 -6.40
N LEU A 140 -9.12 -8.16 -5.87
CA LEU A 140 -8.10 -7.33 -6.53
C LEU A 140 -6.68 -7.90 -6.39
N LYS A 141 -6.49 -8.94 -5.56
CA LYS A 141 -5.22 -9.68 -5.46
C LYS A 141 -4.77 -10.25 -6.81
N ARG A 142 -5.71 -10.60 -7.69
CA ARG A 142 -5.43 -11.08 -9.06
C ARG A 142 -4.75 -10.02 -9.95
N LEU A 143 -4.85 -8.75 -9.56
CA LEU A 143 -4.25 -7.59 -10.22
C LEU A 143 -3.05 -7.05 -9.44
N ASN A 144 -2.47 -7.84 -8.54
CA ASN A 144 -1.41 -7.42 -7.61
C ASN A 144 -1.79 -6.25 -6.68
N ILE A 145 -3.08 -5.95 -6.52
CA ILE A 145 -3.55 -4.91 -5.60
C ILE A 145 -3.90 -5.57 -4.25
N SER A 146 -3.34 -5.02 -3.18
CA SER A 146 -3.60 -5.43 -1.81
C SER A 146 -4.17 -4.28 -0.99
N LEU A 147 -5.18 -4.59 -0.19
CA LEU A 147 -5.94 -3.62 0.59
C LEU A 147 -5.59 -3.77 2.08
N TRP A 148 -5.31 -2.64 2.73
CA TRP A 148 -5.15 -2.57 4.17
C TRP A 148 -6.22 -1.65 4.78
N TRP A 149 -7.19 -2.28 5.46
CA TRP A 149 -8.37 -1.63 6.02
C TRP A 149 -8.05 -0.92 7.34
N GLN A 150 -8.37 0.37 7.40
CA GLN A 150 -8.11 1.24 8.54
C GLN A 150 -9.39 2.07 8.83
N GLY A 151 -10.46 1.35 9.16
CA GLY A 151 -11.77 1.90 9.54
C GLY A 151 -11.90 2.12 11.06
N TYR A 152 -12.21 3.35 11.47
CA TYR A 152 -12.29 3.74 12.87
C TYR A 152 -13.63 4.39 13.21
N SER A 153 -14.28 3.92 14.28
CA SER A 153 -15.54 4.53 14.75
C SER A 153 -15.34 6.00 15.10
N GLY A 154 -16.24 6.86 14.60
CA GLY A 154 -16.23 8.30 14.90
C GLY A 154 -15.06 9.10 14.33
N LEU A 155 -14.23 8.53 13.44
CA LEU A 155 -13.08 9.23 12.87
C LEU A 155 -13.51 10.54 12.18
N LYS A 156 -12.88 11.64 12.61
CA LYS A 156 -13.01 12.98 12.04
C LYS A 156 -11.84 13.31 11.11
N LEU A 157 -12.05 14.20 10.15
CA LEU A 157 -11.01 14.57 9.18
C LEU A 157 -9.74 15.13 9.83
N SER A 158 -9.89 15.90 10.91
CA SER A 158 -8.77 16.46 11.67
C SER A 158 -7.86 15.41 12.30
N GLN A 159 -8.33 14.17 12.45
CA GLN A 159 -7.60 13.08 13.08
C GLN A 159 -6.86 12.19 12.06
N VAL A 160 -7.19 12.32 10.77
CA VAL A 160 -6.63 11.44 9.71
C VAL A 160 -5.11 11.59 9.61
N GLU A 161 -4.59 12.81 9.69
CA GLU A 161 -3.14 13.06 9.66
C GLU A 161 -2.41 12.26 10.74
N GLN A 162 -2.86 12.35 11.99
CA GLN A 162 -2.23 11.63 13.10
C GLN A 162 -2.34 10.11 12.90
N LYS A 163 -3.44 9.62 12.33
CA LYS A 163 -3.59 8.19 12.01
C LYS A 163 -2.60 7.75 10.94
N LEU A 164 -2.42 8.52 9.87
CA LEU A 164 -1.42 8.22 8.83
C LEU A 164 -0.01 8.17 9.40
N LYS A 165 0.35 9.11 10.30
CA LYS A 165 1.64 9.08 11.01
C LYS A 165 1.84 7.81 11.83
N THR A 166 0.80 7.36 12.53
CA THR A 166 0.87 6.10 13.31
C THR A 166 0.98 4.90 12.38
N LEU A 167 0.21 4.85 11.29
CA LEU A 167 0.23 3.74 10.33
C LEU A 167 1.58 3.61 9.63
N ALA A 168 2.23 4.72 9.30
CA ALA A 168 3.57 4.72 8.71
C ALA A 168 4.65 4.09 9.59
N LYS A 169 4.43 4.01 10.91
CA LYS A 169 5.38 3.38 11.85
C LYS A 169 5.24 1.87 11.93
N VAL A 170 4.06 1.33 11.58
CA VAL A 170 3.72 -0.08 11.83
C VAL A 170 3.37 -0.85 10.56
N GLY A 171 3.10 -0.13 9.48
CA GLY A 171 2.61 -0.66 8.23
C GLY A 171 3.61 -0.58 7.09
N PRO A 172 3.35 -1.32 5.99
CA PRO A 172 4.09 -1.14 4.76
C PRO A 172 3.77 0.22 4.14
N ALA A 173 4.77 0.86 3.51
CA ALA A 173 4.56 2.09 2.75
C ALA A 173 3.43 1.91 1.71
N PRO A 174 2.47 2.86 1.63
CA PRO A 174 1.38 2.78 0.67
C PRO A 174 1.81 3.28 -0.71
N ASN A 175 1.35 2.60 -1.76
CA ASN A 175 1.31 3.18 -3.10
C ASN A 175 0.08 4.08 -3.27
N VAL A 176 -0.99 3.79 -2.52
CA VAL A 176 -2.27 4.51 -2.61
C VAL A 176 -2.84 4.73 -1.22
N ILE A 177 -3.34 5.94 -0.96
CA ILE A 177 -4.11 6.27 0.24
C ILE A 177 -5.52 6.67 -0.19
N LEU A 178 -6.47 5.78 0.07
CA LEU A 178 -7.89 6.06 -0.12
C LEU A 178 -8.48 6.61 1.19
N ILE A 179 -9.13 7.77 1.11
CA ILE A 179 -9.76 8.42 2.26
C ILE A 179 -11.28 8.37 2.09
N HIS A 180 -11.97 7.77 3.06
CA HIS A 180 -13.41 7.80 3.22
C HIS A 180 -13.77 8.36 4.61
N CYS A 181 -13.68 9.68 4.76
CA CYS A 181 -13.84 10.37 6.04
C CYS A 181 -14.50 11.76 5.84
N GLY A 182 -15.05 12.34 6.91
CA GLY A 182 -15.65 13.68 6.90
C GLY A 182 -17.14 13.71 7.26
N GLY A 183 -17.84 12.56 7.17
CA GLY A 183 -19.26 12.48 7.56
C GLY A 183 -19.52 12.85 9.02
N ASN A 184 -18.60 12.47 9.92
CA ASN A 184 -18.69 12.76 11.35
C ASN A 184 -18.43 14.22 11.72
N ASP A 185 -17.83 15.00 10.82
CA ASP A 185 -17.51 16.40 11.07
C ASP A 185 -18.66 17.36 10.70
N LEU A 186 -19.56 16.89 9.83
CA LEU A 186 -20.64 17.71 9.27
C LEU A 186 -21.65 18.09 10.36
N GLY A 187 -21.94 19.38 10.46
CA GLY A 187 -22.93 19.94 11.39
C GLY A 187 -22.31 20.40 12.71
N GLU A 188 -21.22 19.75 13.14
CA GLU A 188 -20.42 20.20 14.28
C GLU A 188 -19.39 21.26 13.86
N THR A 189 -18.72 21.05 12.72
CA THR A 189 -17.69 21.97 12.22
C THR A 189 -18.18 22.71 10.99
N SER A 190 -17.92 24.02 10.94
CA SER A 190 -18.32 24.83 9.79
C SER A 190 -17.66 24.34 8.49
N ILE A 191 -18.41 24.39 7.38
CA ILE A 191 -17.91 23.95 6.07
C ILE A 191 -16.65 24.72 5.63
N ARG A 192 -16.49 25.98 6.04
CA ARG A 192 -15.28 26.78 5.77
C ARG A 192 -14.07 26.15 6.47
N LYS A 193 -14.19 25.83 7.75
CA LYS A 193 -13.12 25.18 8.53
C LYS A 193 -12.82 23.78 8.02
N LEU A 194 -13.83 23.00 7.64
CA LEU A 194 -13.62 21.66 7.08
C LEU A 194 -12.86 21.67 5.75
N ARG A 195 -13.14 22.64 4.88
CA ARG A 195 -12.36 22.82 3.64
C ARG A 195 -10.89 23.12 3.94
N LEU A 196 -10.60 23.95 4.95
CA LEU A 196 -9.22 24.22 5.37
C LEU A 196 -8.54 22.98 5.94
N VAL A 197 -9.23 22.20 6.79
CA VAL A 197 -8.70 20.92 7.31
C VAL A 197 -8.40 19.97 6.16
N CYS A 198 -9.31 19.86 5.20
CA CYS A 198 -9.13 19.03 4.01
C CYS A 198 -7.90 19.50 3.19
N MET A 199 -7.76 20.79 2.90
CA MET A 199 -6.58 21.33 2.22
C MET A 199 -5.27 20.98 2.94
N LYS A 200 -5.22 21.19 4.26
CA LYS A 200 -4.04 20.85 5.08
C LYS A 200 -3.72 19.36 5.04
N LEU A 201 -4.74 18.50 5.10
CA LEU A 201 -4.56 17.05 5.01
C LEU A 201 -3.95 16.64 3.66
N PHE A 202 -4.46 17.17 2.55
CA PHE A 202 -3.89 16.88 1.22
C PHE A 202 -2.43 17.35 1.12
N GLN A 203 -2.13 18.56 1.59
CA GLN A 203 -0.75 19.07 1.64
C GLN A 203 0.15 18.18 2.51
N PHE A 204 -0.31 17.78 3.70
CA PHE A 204 0.42 16.85 4.56
C PHE A 204 0.74 15.53 3.85
N ILE A 205 -0.24 14.94 3.16
CA ILE A 205 -0.03 13.66 2.46
C ILE A 205 0.99 13.84 1.34
N GLN A 206 0.89 14.89 0.54
CA GLN A 206 1.85 15.16 -0.53
C GLN A 206 3.29 15.34 -0.01
N THR A 207 3.45 15.98 1.16
CA THR A 207 4.77 16.17 1.77
C THR A 207 5.33 14.88 2.39
N ASN A 208 4.49 14.06 3.04
CA ASN A 208 4.96 12.93 3.85
C ASN A 208 4.84 11.57 3.15
N PHE A 209 4.07 11.51 2.07
CA PHE A 209 3.84 10.32 1.24
C PHE A 209 3.94 10.70 -0.25
N PRO A 210 5.08 11.26 -0.70
CA PRO A 210 5.21 11.85 -2.03
C PRO A 210 5.04 10.85 -3.18
N HIS A 211 5.20 9.56 -2.90
CA HIS A 211 5.01 8.48 -3.88
C HIS A 211 3.63 7.83 -3.82
N SER A 212 2.75 8.29 -2.94
CA SER A 212 1.42 7.70 -2.76
C SER A 212 0.34 8.50 -3.51
N LYS A 213 -0.43 7.82 -4.35
CA LYS A 213 -1.62 8.41 -4.99
C LYS A 213 -2.75 8.56 -3.98
N ILE A 214 -3.42 9.72 -3.96
CA ILE A 214 -4.57 9.96 -3.08
C ILE A 214 -5.86 9.63 -3.83
N ILE A 215 -6.73 8.82 -3.23
CA ILE A 215 -8.09 8.57 -3.73
C ILE A 215 -9.11 9.14 -2.75
N TRP A 216 -9.92 10.09 -3.18
CA TRP A 216 -11.05 10.58 -2.38
C TRP A 216 -12.30 9.74 -2.64
N SER A 217 -12.70 8.92 -1.67
CA SER A 217 -13.98 8.23 -1.69
C SER A 217 -15.05 9.14 -1.12
N CYS A 218 -15.94 9.62 -1.97
CA CYS A 218 -16.93 10.63 -1.62
C CYS A 218 -17.79 10.20 -0.42
N ILE A 219 -17.98 11.14 0.51
CA ILE A 219 -18.83 10.97 1.69
C ILE A 219 -20.24 10.62 1.21
N LEU A 220 -20.80 9.52 1.72
CA LEU A 220 -22.14 9.02 1.40
C LEU A 220 -23.22 9.96 1.94
N PRO A 221 -24.40 10.04 1.30
CA PRO A 221 -25.57 10.63 1.94
C PRO A 221 -25.94 9.85 3.21
N CYS A 222 -26.73 10.45 4.09
CA CYS A 222 -27.32 9.75 5.23
C CYS A 222 -28.73 10.28 5.54
N ILE A 223 -29.54 9.42 6.16
CA ILE A 223 -30.92 9.78 6.53
C ILE A 223 -30.89 10.69 7.76
N GLN A 224 -30.06 10.36 8.74
CA GLN A 224 -29.95 11.10 10.00
C GLN A 224 -28.58 11.79 10.12
N TRP A 225 -28.60 12.98 10.72
CA TRP A 225 -27.41 13.77 10.99
C TRP A 225 -27.34 14.10 12.47
N ARG A 226 -26.21 13.77 13.12
CA ARG A 226 -26.06 13.90 14.58
C ARG A 226 -26.29 15.32 15.12
N TYR A 227 -25.86 16.34 14.36
CA TYR A 227 -25.80 17.72 14.85
C TYR A 227 -26.84 18.65 14.20
N SER A 228 -27.75 18.13 13.38
CA SER A 228 -28.78 18.96 12.74
C SER A 228 -29.98 18.16 12.27
N GLN A 229 -31.17 18.70 12.49
CA GLN A 229 -32.41 18.17 11.92
C GLN A 229 -32.63 18.66 10.46
N ASN A 230 -31.92 19.71 10.03
CA ASN A 230 -32.06 20.26 8.68
C ASN A 230 -31.24 19.44 7.67
N SER A 231 -31.81 18.31 7.28
CA SER A 231 -31.17 17.35 6.38
C SER A 231 -30.78 17.94 5.02
N ARG A 232 -31.55 18.90 4.49
CA ARG A 232 -31.26 19.56 3.20
C ARG A 232 -29.98 20.40 3.31
N ALA A 233 -29.83 21.15 4.39
CA ALA A 233 -28.62 21.91 4.66
C ALA A 233 -27.41 21.00 4.84
N MET A 234 -27.57 19.88 5.56
CA MET A 234 -26.51 18.90 5.78
C MET A 234 -26.03 18.24 4.48
N GLU A 235 -26.95 17.82 3.61
CA GLU A 235 -26.62 17.30 2.28
C GLU A 235 -25.90 18.34 1.41
N SER A 236 -26.28 19.61 1.51
CA SER A 236 -25.58 20.70 0.84
C SER A 236 -24.13 20.85 1.34
N GLN A 237 -23.91 20.78 2.65
CA GLN A 237 -22.57 20.80 3.23
C GLN A 237 -21.73 19.59 2.81
N ARG A 238 -22.31 18.39 2.82
CA ARG A 238 -21.66 17.16 2.34
C ARG A 238 -21.20 17.30 0.89
N LYS A 239 -22.09 17.75 -0.01
CA LYS A 239 -21.78 17.98 -1.43
C LYS A 239 -20.67 19.00 -1.61
N ARG A 240 -20.67 20.09 -0.82
CA ARG A 240 -19.61 21.12 -0.84
C ARG A 240 -18.25 20.56 -0.39
N LEU A 241 -18.22 19.73 0.65
CA LEU A 241 -16.99 19.09 1.13
C LEU A 241 -16.45 18.10 0.09
N ASN A 242 -17.31 17.22 -0.45
CA ASN A 242 -16.94 16.32 -1.54
C ASN A 242 -16.39 17.07 -2.76
N SER A 243 -17.03 18.17 -3.15
CA SER A 243 -16.55 18.99 -4.28
C SER A 243 -15.17 19.62 -4.00
N CYS A 244 -14.91 20.03 -2.76
CA CYS A 244 -13.62 20.56 -2.37
C CYS A 244 -12.53 19.48 -2.43
N ALA A 245 -12.76 18.34 -1.78
CA ALA A 245 -11.82 17.24 -1.70
C ALA A 245 -11.56 16.60 -3.08
N SER A 246 -12.59 16.48 -3.92
CA SER A 246 -12.46 15.97 -5.28
C SER A 246 -11.54 16.84 -6.14
N ARG A 247 -11.70 18.16 -6.08
CA ARG A 247 -10.80 19.09 -6.80
C ARG A 247 -9.38 19.03 -6.28
N LEU A 248 -9.19 18.86 -4.96
CA LEU A 248 -7.86 18.69 -4.37
C LEU A 248 -7.22 17.37 -4.83
N ALA A 249 -7.97 16.26 -4.82
CA ALA A 249 -7.48 14.98 -5.31
C ALA A 249 -6.97 15.10 -6.75
N LEU A 250 -7.78 15.64 -7.67
CA LEU A 250 -7.37 15.83 -9.07
C LEU A 250 -6.19 16.80 -9.21
N ARG A 251 -6.12 17.87 -8.41
CA ARG A 251 -5.00 18.82 -8.42
C ARG A 251 -3.67 18.14 -8.06
N TYR A 252 -3.71 17.11 -7.23
CA TYR A 252 -2.53 16.38 -6.76
C TYR A 252 -2.39 15.01 -7.45
N ASP A 253 -2.78 14.91 -8.73
CA ASP A 253 -2.72 13.69 -9.56
C ASP A 253 -3.37 12.44 -8.91
N GLY A 254 -4.33 12.70 -8.02
CA GLY A 254 -5.15 11.71 -7.36
C GLY A 254 -6.38 11.33 -8.17
N ALA A 255 -7.26 10.56 -7.55
CA ALA A 255 -8.50 10.12 -8.16
C ALA A 255 -9.70 10.21 -7.21
N ILE A 256 -10.89 10.02 -7.76
CA ILE A 256 -12.16 10.14 -7.05
C ILE A 256 -12.97 8.85 -7.21
N ILE A 257 -13.53 8.36 -6.11
CA ILE A 257 -14.58 7.34 -6.16
C ILE A 257 -15.90 7.96 -5.66
N ARG A 258 -16.91 7.98 -6.53
CA ARG A 258 -18.28 8.42 -6.26
C ARG A 258 -19.17 7.22 -6.00
N HIS A 259 -20.29 7.47 -5.32
CA HIS A 259 -21.26 6.44 -4.95
C HIS A 259 -22.68 6.86 -5.37
N PRO A 260 -22.97 6.98 -6.67
CA PRO A 260 -24.28 7.46 -7.15
C PRO A 260 -25.43 6.51 -6.82
N ASP A 261 -25.14 5.22 -6.69
CA ASP A 261 -26.15 4.16 -6.48
C ASP A 261 -26.59 4.03 -5.02
N ILE A 262 -25.91 4.69 -4.08
CA ILE A 262 -26.30 4.72 -2.67
C ILE A 262 -27.11 5.99 -2.43
N LYS A 263 -28.43 5.85 -2.48
CA LYS A 263 -29.38 6.96 -2.32
C LYS A 263 -29.78 7.12 -0.86
N ARG A 264 -30.28 8.31 -0.50
CA ARG A 264 -30.82 8.62 0.83
C ARG A 264 -32.21 7.97 1.00
N ASP A 265 -32.23 6.66 1.19
CA ASP A 265 -33.43 5.84 1.34
C ASP A 265 -33.20 4.81 2.46
N SER A 266 -34.25 4.54 3.26
CA SER A 266 -34.24 3.53 4.32
C SER A 266 -33.72 2.16 3.90
N LEU A 267 -33.89 1.78 2.63
CA LEU A 267 -33.34 0.54 2.09
C LEU A 267 -31.81 0.46 2.20
N PHE A 268 -31.13 1.60 2.13
CA PHE A 268 -29.68 1.67 2.16
C PHE A 268 -29.09 1.82 3.57
N PHE A 269 -29.89 2.07 4.61
CA PHE A 269 -29.38 2.37 5.95
C PHE A 269 -30.12 1.61 7.06
N CYS A 270 -29.38 0.95 7.95
CA CYS A 270 -29.98 0.19 9.05
C CYS A 270 -30.40 1.05 10.25
N ASP A 271 -29.65 2.11 10.56
CA ASP A 271 -29.92 3.05 11.66
C ASP A 271 -30.01 4.51 11.16
N GLY A 272 -30.19 4.68 9.85
CA GLY A 272 -30.21 5.99 9.19
C GLY A 272 -28.84 6.62 8.95
N VAL A 273 -27.74 6.01 9.40
CA VAL A 273 -26.36 6.47 9.18
C VAL A 273 -25.48 5.38 8.56
N HIS A 274 -25.52 4.17 9.11
CA HIS A 274 -24.73 3.03 8.67
C HIS A 274 -25.46 2.25 7.58
N LEU A 275 -24.66 1.69 6.66
CA LEU A 275 -25.15 0.99 5.50
C LEU A 275 -25.86 -0.32 5.86
N SER A 276 -26.98 -0.60 5.19
CA SER A 276 -27.60 -1.93 5.19
C SER A 276 -26.69 -2.96 4.49
N LYS A 277 -27.02 -4.25 4.59
CA LYS A 277 -26.26 -5.30 3.89
C LYS A 277 -26.23 -5.09 2.37
N LEU A 278 -27.38 -4.70 1.79
CA LEU A 278 -27.48 -4.36 0.37
C LEU A 278 -26.57 -3.19 0.02
N ALA A 279 -26.63 -2.10 0.80
CA ALA A 279 -25.83 -0.91 0.53
C ALA A 279 -24.33 -1.15 0.71
N ASN A 280 -23.93 -1.98 1.67
CA ASN A 280 -22.54 -2.40 1.82
C ASN A 280 -22.06 -3.19 0.59
N ALA A 281 -22.89 -4.09 0.05
CA ALA A 281 -22.54 -4.82 -1.16
C ALA A 281 -22.32 -3.85 -2.34
N VAL A 282 -23.21 -2.88 -2.54
CA VAL A 282 -23.07 -1.82 -3.55
C VAL A 282 -21.80 -0.99 -3.31
N PHE A 283 -21.57 -0.53 -2.08
CA PHE A 283 -20.40 0.26 -1.72
C PHE A 283 -19.09 -0.48 -2.02
N LEU A 284 -19.01 -1.77 -1.65
CA LEU A 284 -17.86 -2.62 -1.89
C LEU A 284 -17.64 -2.90 -3.39
N ASN A 285 -18.71 -3.10 -4.16
CA ASN A 285 -18.62 -3.25 -5.61
C ASN A 285 -18.05 -1.97 -6.25
N THR A 286 -18.49 -0.81 -5.80
CA THR A 286 -17.99 0.49 -6.26
C THR A 286 -16.53 0.70 -5.88
N LEU A 287 -16.11 0.35 -4.66
CA LEU A 287 -14.71 0.39 -4.26
C LEU A 287 -13.85 -0.56 -5.11
N GLN A 288 -14.32 -1.79 -5.33
CA GLN A 288 -13.62 -2.77 -6.16
C GLN A 288 -13.42 -2.26 -7.58
N GLY A 289 -14.52 -1.89 -8.26
CA GLY A 289 -14.46 -1.40 -9.63
C GLY A 289 -13.68 -0.09 -9.76
N GLY A 290 -13.78 0.80 -8.77
CA GLY A 290 -13.04 2.06 -8.74
C GLY A 290 -11.55 1.86 -8.58
N LEU A 291 -11.12 1.04 -7.62
CA LEU A 291 -9.70 0.73 -7.45
C LEU A 291 -9.13 0.02 -8.68
N GLU A 292 -9.86 -0.93 -9.26
CA GLU A 292 -9.46 -1.59 -10.50
C GLU A 292 -9.30 -0.58 -11.65
N ALA A 293 -10.32 0.25 -11.91
CA ALA A 293 -10.28 1.22 -13.01
C ALA A 293 -9.19 2.29 -12.82
N ILE A 294 -9.02 2.82 -11.61
CA ILE A 294 -8.04 3.86 -11.31
C ILE A 294 -6.62 3.31 -11.44
N LEU A 295 -6.34 2.13 -10.86
CA LEU A 295 -4.98 1.61 -10.75
C LEU A 295 -4.51 0.83 -11.97
N THR A 296 -5.42 0.30 -12.78
CA THR A 296 -5.06 -0.48 -13.98
C THR A 296 -5.38 0.21 -15.30
N LYS A 297 -6.37 1.11 -15.33
CA LYS A 297 -6.82 1.81 -16.54
C LYS A 297 -6.54 3.30 -16.52
N GLY A 298 -5.97 3.83 -15.42
CA GLY A 298 -5.61 5.24 -15.29
C GLY A 298 -6.80 6.20 -15.17
N HIS A 299 -7.98 5.71 -14.75
CA HIS A 299 -9.13 6.59 -14.58
C HIS A 299 -8.89 7.59 -13.43
N ALA A 300 -9.26 8.86 -13.63
CA ALA A 300 -9.19 9.88 -12.59
C ALA A 300 -10.49 9.96 -11.73
N CYS A 301 -11.60 9.42 -12.24
CA CYS A 301 -12.88 9.37 -11.54
C CYS A 301 -13.58 8.03 -11.83
N TYR A 302 -14.24 7.48 -10.80
CA TYR A 302 -15.06 6.29 -10.92
C TYR A 302 -16.34 6.38 -10.08
N PRO A 303 -17.52 5.99 -10.59
CA PRO A 303 -17.80 5.82 -12.02
C PRO A 303 -17.44 7.11 -12.80
N ALA A 304 -17.16 6.93 -14.10
CA ALA A 304 -16.78 8.02 -14.99
C ALA A 304 -17.89 9.06 -15.14
#